data_AF-A0A3D0WVK4-F1
#
_entry.id   AF-A0A3D0WVK4-F1
#
_cell.length_a   1.000
_cell.length_b   1.000
_cell.length_c   1.000
_cell.angle_alpha   90.00
_cell.angle_beta   90.00
_cell.angle_gamma   90.00
#
_symmetry.space_group_name_H-M   'P 1'
#
loop_
_entity.id
_entity.type
_entity.pdbx_description
1 polymer ?
#
loop_
_entity_poly.entity_id
_entity_poly.type
_entity_poly.pdbx_seq_one_letter_code
_entity_poly.pdbx_strand_id
1 'polypeptide(L)'
;MEEKAAFGKFIADKRRAKGLTQAQLAQQLYVTESAVSKWERGISYPDITLVTAICSALKISEHELITASDDVHQRQVELQAEKYRRLQRGWLWTFNVIYGTALAVCLICNLAVSHALTWFFIVAASCILAFSLTSLPLLVHKKKGLITLGAFFLSLNLLLLVCCLYASGRWFFVSLASLAFAFSVVFAPFVLRDIVLPKALCGHKALLSLAADTLLLFLLELMVCAYRNEFSRFFCPDGVLTLYLLTLPWTFLLVIRYLKTSAQFRASICLAAVGLYILAVNGMSAAITDRVPFAWPAVNLGNWNDFRYLNGNVTAVIAIVCFAAALLFACGGIWASARDRSETRAE
;
A
#
# COMPACT_ATOMS: atom_id res chain seq x y z
N MET A 1 1.29 -6.89 30.67
CA MET A 1 1.35 -6.47 32.09
C MET A 1 0.17 -7.01 32.88
N GLU A 2 -1.07 -6.92 32.36
CA GLU A 2 -2.26 -7.46 33.04
C GLU A 2 -2.22 -8.99 33.24
N GLU A 3 -1.68 -9.74 32.29
CA GLU A 3 -1.52 -11.20 32.35
C GLU A 3 -0.65 -11.67 33.53
N LYS A 4 0.49 -10.99 33.76
CA LYS A 4 1.39 -11.26 34.90
C LYS A 4 0.70 -10.96 36.23
N ALA A 5 -0.06 -9.86 36.28
CA ALA A 5 -0.78 -9.46 37.48
C ALA A 5 -1.90 -10.42 37.85
N ALA A 6 -2.63 -10.95 36.86
CA ALA A 6 -3.67 -11.95 37.10
C ALA A 6 -3.09 -13.29 37.58
N PHE A 7 -2.02 -13.77 36.93
CA PHE A 7 -1.27 -14.95 37.38
C PHE A 7 -0.70 -14.77 38.79
N GLY A 8 -0.11 -13.61 39.06
CA GLY A 8 0.38 -13.24 40.39
C GLY A 8 -0.71 -13.24 41.46
N LYS A 9 -1.88 -12.69 41.12
CA LYS A 9 -3.05 -12.67 42.01
C LYS A 9 -3.56 -14.08 42.31
N PHE A 10 -3.58 -14.96 41.32
CA PHE A 10 -3.93 -16.37 41.50
C PHE A 10 -2.99 -17.09 42.49
N ILE A 11 -1.67 -16.91 42.34
CA ILE A 11 -0.67 -17.43 43.29
C ILE A 11 -0.90 -16.86 44.70
N ALA A 12 -1.14 -15.55 44.81
CA ALA A 12 -1.38 -14.90 46.10
C ALA A 12 -2.64 -15.44 46.79
N ASP A 13 -3.73 -15.65 46.04
CA ASP A 13 -4.99 -16.13 46.58
C ASP A 13 -4.89 -17.60 47.03
N LYS A 14 -4.21 -18.45 46.25
CA LYS A 14 -3.92 -19.85 46.66
C LYS A 14 -2.98 -19.91 47.86
N ARG A 15 -1.97 -19.04 47.94
CA ARG A 15 -1.08 -18.94 49.11
C ARG A 15 -1.87 -18.56 50.36
N ARG A 16 -2.72 -17.53 50.29
CA ARG A 16 -3.57 -17.09 51.41
C ARG A 16 -4.56 -18.17 51.82
N ALA A 17 -5.15 -18.92 50.89
CA ALA A 17 -6.03 -20.04 51.19
C ALA A 17 -5.32 -21.18 51.96
N LYS A 18 -3.99 -21.27 51.86
CA LYS A 18 -3.15 -22.19 52.66
C LYS A 18 -2.62 -21.58 53.96
N GLY A 19 -2.93 -20.32 54.25
CA GLY A 19 -2.44 -19.61 55.45
C GLY A 19 -0.94 -19.32 55.43
N LEU A 20 -0.27 -19.44 54.28
CA LEU A 20 1.17 -19.22 54.15
C LEU A 20 1.49 -17.73 54.04
N THR A 21 2.59 -17.25 54.64
CA THR A 21 3.15 -15.91 54.37
C THR A 21 4.02 -15.91 53.10
N GLN A 22 4.36 -14.73 52.56
CA GLN A 22 5.26 -14.64 51.40
C GLN A 22 6.64 -15.23 51.72
N ALA A 23 7.18 -14.96 52.90
CA ALA A 23 8.42 -15.55 53.40
C ALA A 23 8.34 -17.09 53.50
N GLN A 24 7.22 -17.64 53.99
CA GLN A 24 7.04 -19.10 54.10
C GLN A 24 6.96 -19.79 52.73
N LEU A 25 6.25 -19.19 51.77
CA LEU A 25 6.21 -19.72 50.40
C LEU A 25 7.58 -19.62 49.72
N ALA A 26 8.30 -18.52 49.93
CA ALA A 26 9.65 -18.32 49.40
C ALA A 26 10.63 -19.37 49.95
N GLN A 27 10.54 -19.68 51.24
CA GLN A 27 11.36 -20.70 51.89
C GLN A 27 11.08 -22.11 51.33
N GLN A 28 9.82 -22.46 51.07
CA GLN A 28 9.46 -23.76 50.48
C GLN A 28 9.93 -23.91 49.03
N LEU A 29 10.01 -22.80 48.29
CA LEU A 29 10.41 -22.77 46.88
C LEU A 29 11.90 -22.48 46.68
N TYR A 30 12.67 -22.30 47.75
CA TYR A 30 14.09 -21.90 47.72
C TYR A 30 14.35 -20.63 46.89
N VAL A 31 13.44 -19.66 46.99
CA VAL A 31 13.58 -18.35 46.34
C VAL A 31 13.55 -17.22 47.37
N THR A 32 13.86 -15.99 46.95
CA THR A 32 13.75 -14.83 47.84
C THR A 32 12.29 -14.41 48.03
N GLU A 33 11.95 -13.89 49.20
CA GLU A 33 10.63 -13.27 49.45
C GLU A 33 10.34 -12.16 48.43
N SER A 34 11.39 -11.41 48.04
CA SER A 34 11.30 -10.42 46.96
C SER A 34 10.83 -11.03 45.63
N ALA A 35 11.23 -12.25 45.29
CA ALA A 35 10.82 -12.91 44.05
C ALA A 35 9.32 -13.23 44.08
N VAL A 36 8.84 -13.84 45.18
CA VAL A 36 7.41 -14.13 45.39
C VAL A 36 6.59 -12.84 45.36
N SER A 37 7.05 -11.78 46.03
CA SER A 37 6.42 -10.46 46.00
C SER A 37 6.37 -9.85 44.60
N LYS A 38 7.40 -10.07 43.75
CA LYS A 38 7.40 -9.62 42.35
C LYS A 38 6.43 -10.43 41.50
N TRP A 39 6.29 -11.73 41.74
CA TRP A 39 5.31 -12.58 41.06
C TRP A 39 3.88 -12.18 41.42
N GLU A 40 3.57 -12.08 42.72
CA GLU A 40 2.23 -11.72 43.22
C GLU A 40 1.78 -10.34 42.75
N ARG A 41 2.72 -9.42 42.52
CA ARG A 41 2.46 -8.08 41.97
C ARG A 41 2.47 -8.02 40.44
N GLY A 42 2.72 -9.14 39.75
CA GLY A 42 2.76 -9.20 38.28
C GLY A 42 3.96 -8.50 37.64
N ILE A 43 5.03 -8.27 38.39
CA ILE A 43 6.27 -7.64 37.90
C ILE A 43 7.06 -8.64 37.05
N SER A 44 7.10 -9.91 37.47
CA SER A 44 7.80 -11.00 36.77
C SER A 44 7.01 -12.30 36.84
N TYR A 45 7.31 -13.24 35.93
CA TYR A 45 6.86 -14.63 36.07
C TYR A 45 7.89 -15.43 36.89
N PRO A 46 7.47 -16.49 37.59
CA PRO A 46 8.38 -17.52 38.04
C PRO A 46 9.02 -18.21 36.84
N ASP A 47 10.23 -18.71 37.03
CA ASP A 47 10.89 -19.57 36.04
C ASP A 47 10.05 -20.82 35.78
N ILE A 48 10.04 -21.33 34.54
CA ILE A 48 9.29 -22.52 34.17
C ILE A 48 9.68 -23.74 35.03
N THR A 49 10.94 -23.79 35.48
CA THR A 49 11.46 -24.83 36.38
C THR A 49 10.81 -24.82 37.77
N LEU A 50 10.21 -23.70 38.19
CA LEU A 50 9.56 -23.54 39.50
C LEU A 50 8.08 -23.91 39.48
N VAL A 51 7.49 -24.16 38.29
CA VAL A 51 6.05 -24.43 38.13
C VAL A 51 5.59 -25.62 38.97
N THR A 52 6.27 -26.77 38.87
CA THR A 52 5.93 -27.98 39.63
C THR A 52 6.10 -27.77 41.14
N ALA A 53 7.12 -27.01 41.55
CA ALA A 53 7.37 -26.69 42.96
C ALA A 53 6.27 -25.78 43.53
N ILE A 54 5.84 -24.77 42.76
CA ILE A 54 4.73 -23.86 43.10
C ILE A 54 3.43 -24.65 43.24
N CYS A 55 3.12 -25.53 42.28
CA CYS A 55 1.94 -26.39 42.32
C CYS A 55 1.93 -27.29 43.57
N SER A 56 3.08 -27.88 43.90
CA SER A 56 3.25 -28.74 45.08
C SER A 56 3.06 -27.98 46.39
N ALA A 57 3.69 -26.80 46.53
CA ALA A 57 3.59 -25.96 47.72
C ALA A 57 2.16 -25.42 47.96
N LEU A 58 1.46 -25.07 46.88
CA LEU A 58 0.09 -24.54 46.92
C LEU A 58 -0.98 -25.66 46.94
N LYS A 59 -0.57 -26.92 46.75
CA LYS A 59 -1.45 -28.10 46.56
C LYS A 59 -2.51 -27.89 45.47
N ILE A 60 -2.07 -27.42 44.31
CA ILE A 60 -2.86 -27.29 43.09
C ILE A 60 -2.25 -28.16 42.00
N SER A 61 -3.04 -28.57 41.00
CA SER A 61 -2.49 -29.28 39.85
C SER A 61 -1.83 -28.32 38.87
N GLU A 62 -0.85 -28.81 38.09
CA GLU A 62 -0.27 -28.03 36.99
C GLU A 62 -1.34 -27.62 35.97
N HIS A 63 -2.30 -28.51 35.70
CA HIS A 63 -3.47 -28.21 34.87
C HIS A 63 -4.27 -27.04 35.44
N GLU A 64 -4.57 -27.04 36.74
CA GLU A 64 -5.30 -25.94 37.39
C GLU A 64 -4.55 -24.60 37.32
N LEU A 65 -3.21 -24.61 37.47
CA LEU A 65 -2.38 -23.41 37.35
C LEU A 65 -2.37 -22.84 35.91
N ILE A 66 -2.32 -23.72 34.91
CA ILE A 66 -2.30 -23.34 33.49
C ILE A 66 -3.68 -22.87 33.03
N THR A 67 -4.75 -23.61 33.35
CA THR A 67 -6.13 -23.24 32.99
C THR A 67 -6.54 -21.89 33.58
N ALA A 68 -6.12 -21.59 34.82
CA ALA A 68 -6.40 -20.29 35.44
C ALA A 68 -5.74 -19.11 34.70
N SER A 69 -4.59 -19.34 34.06
CA SER A 69 -3.92 -18.35 33.21
C SER A 69 -4.63 -18.18 31.87
N ASP A 70 -5.03 -19.29 31.25
CA ASP A 70 -5.72 -19.30 29.95
C ASP A 70 -7.14 -18.72 30.03
N ASP A 71 -7.90 -19.00 31.09
CA ASP A 71 -9.26 -18.47 31.31
C ASP A 71 -9.26 -16.94 31.43
N VAL A 72 -8.25 -16.38 32.11
CA VAL A 72 -8.11 -14.92 32.21
C VAL A 72 -7.74 -14.31 30.86
N HIS A 73 -6.85 -14.95 30.10
CA HIS A 73 -6.49 -14.51 28.75
C HIS A 73 -7.71 -14.53 27.82
N GLN A 74 -8.47 -15.64 27.80
CA GLN A 74 -9.69 -15.75 27.00
C GLN A 74 -10.70 -14.65 27.36
N ARG A 75 -10.95 -14.44 28.66
CA ARG A 75 -11.85 -13.40 29.12
C ARG A 75 -11.39 -11.99 28.72
N GLN A 76 -10.08 -11.73 28.74
CA GLN A 76 -9.52 -10.45 28.25
C GLN A 76 -9.74 -10.27 26.75
N VAL A 77 -9.50 -11.31 25.95
CA VAL A 77 -9.74 -11.31 24.50
C VAL A 77 -11.24 -11.08 24.19
N GLU A 78 -12.14 -11.72 24.93
CA GLU A 78 -13.58 -11.53 24.80
C GLU A 78 -14.00 -10.10 25.16
N LEU A 79 -13.52 -9.56 26.29
CA LEU A 79 -13.79 -8.18 26.69
C LEU A 79 -13.24 -7.16 25.69
N GLN A 80 -12.05 -7.41 25.14
CA GLN A 80 -11.47 -6.57 24.08
C GLN A 80 -12.29 -6.66 22.79
N ALA A 81 -12.74 -7.85 22.40
CA ALA A 81 -13.61 -8.05 21.24
C ALA A 81 -14.98 -7.37 21.45
N GLU A 82 -15.55 -7.43 22.65
CA GLU A 82 -16.78 -6.72 22.99
C GLU A 82 -16.61 -5.21 22.91
N LYS A 83 -15.53 -4.66 23.51
CA LYS A 83 -15.21 -3.23 23.44
C LYS A 83 -15.06 -2.79 21.99
N TYR A 84 -14.31 -3.55 21.19
CA TYR A 84 -14.14 -3.29 19.76
C TYR A 84 -15.48 -3.32 19.02
N ARG A 85 -16.35 -4.32 19.26
CA ARG A 85 -17.69 -4.40 18.65
C ARG A 85 -18.61 -3.26 19.09
N ARG A 86 -18.49 -2.77 20.33
CA ARG A 86 -19.25 -1.60 20.83
C ARG A 86 -18.78 -0.32 20.13
N LEU A 87 -17.47 -0.10 20.05
CA LEU A 87 -16.87 1.02 19.32
C LEU A 87 -17.23 0.99 17.84
N GLN A 88 -17.10 -0.16 17.20
CA GLN A 88 -17.45 -0.35 15.79
C GLN A 88 -18.93 -0.05 15.52
N ARG A 89 -19.85 -0.55 16.37
CA ARG A 89 -21.27 -0.24 16.25
C ARG A 89 -21.54 1.24 16.47
N GLY A 90 -20.94 1.84 17.51
CA GLY A 90 -21.06 3.27 17.76
C GLY A 90 -20.63 4.10 16.56
N TRP A 91 -19.44 3.81 16.01
CA TRP A 91 -18.91 4.45 14.81
C TRP A 91 -19.86 4.32 13.60
N LEU A 92 -20.31 3.10 13.31
CA LEU A 92 -21.26 2.85 12.21
C LEU A 92 -22.56 3.64 12.38
N TRP A 93 -23.13 3.66 13.59
CA TRP A 93 -24.33 4.44 13.89
C TRP A 93 -24.09 5.93 13.73
N THR A 94 -22.98 6.47 14.24
CA THR A 94 -22.64 7.90 14.12
C THR A 94 -22.55 8.31 12.65
N PHE A 95 -21.79 7.59 11.81
CA PHE A 95 -21.67 7.92 10.40
C PHE A 95 -22.98 7.74 9.62
N ASN A 96 -23.74 6.68 9.90
CA ASN A 96 -25.03 6.45 9.24
C ASN A 96 -26.05 7.54 9.57
N VAL A 97 -26.09 8.03 10.82
CA VAL A 97 -26.92 9.17 11.20
C VAL A 97 -26.47 10.42 10.47
N ILE A 98 -25.17 10.71 10.42
CA ILE A 98 -24.63 11.87 9.68
C ILE A 98 -25.04 11.81 8.20
N TYR A 99 -24.87 10.66 7.54
CA TYR A 99 -25.28 10.49 6.14
C TYR A 99 -26.79 10.64 5.96
N GLY A 100 -27.59 10.04 6.84
CA GLY A 100 -29.05 10.16 6.80
C GLY A 100 -29.52 11.60 6.96
N THR A 101 -28.96 12.34 7.93
CA THR A 101 -29.27 13.76 8.14
C THR A 101 -28.83 14.60 6.93
N ALA A 102 -27.63 14.39 6.40
CA ALA A 102 -27.15 15.11 5.23
C ALA A 102 -28.07 14.91 4.01
N LEU A 103 -28.51 13.67 3.76
CA LEU A 103 -29.44 13.36 2.66
C LEU A 103 -30.82 13.96 2.89
N ALA A 104 -31.35 13.90 4.12
CA ALA A 104 -32.65 14.48 4.45
C ALA A 104 -32.66 16.01 4.26
N VAL A 105 -31.64 16.71 4.80
CA VAL A 105 -31.49 18.17 4.64
C VAL A 105 -31.34 18.53 3.17
N CYS A 106 -30.46 17.83 2.45
CA CYS A 106 -30.26 18.04 1.01
C CYS A 106 -31.55 17.83 0.21
N LEU A 107 -32.31 16.77 0.51
CA LEU A 107 -33.57 16.48 -0.16
C LEU A 107 -34.60 17.61 0.04
N ILE A 108 -34.77 18.06 1.28
CA ILE A 108 -35.70 19.15 1.62
C ILE A 108 -35.28 20.43 0.91
N CYS A 109 -34.01 20.82 1.01
CA CYS A 109 -33.50 22.03 0.35
C CYS A 109 -33.64 21.97 -1.18
N ASN A 110 -33.32 20.83 -1.80
CA ASN A 110 -33.41 20.68 -3.25
C ASN A 110 -34.87 20.77 -3.72
N LEU A 111 -35.80 20.11 -3.02
CA LEU A 111 -37.22 20.15 -3.37
C LEU A 111 -37.83 21.55 -3.10
N ALA A 112 -37.37 22.25 -2.06
CA ALA A 112 -37.83 23.59 -1.74
C ALA A 112 -37.35 24.65 -2.74
N VAL A 113 -36.09 24.55 -3.20
CA VAL A 113 -35.48 25.55 -4.09
C VAL A 113 -35.74 25.25 -5.56
N SER A 114 -35.57 23.99 -5.97
CA SER A 114 -35.60 23.59 -7.38
C SER A 114 -36.88 22.88 -7.79
N HIS A 115 -37.77 22.52 -6.84
CA HIS A 115 -38.98 21.74 -7.07
C HIS A 115 -38.76 20.43 -7.85
N ALA A 116 -37.51 19.95 -7.89
CA ALA A 116 -37.07 18.80 -8.65
C ALA A 116 -35.83 18.17 -7.98
N LEU A 117 -35.54 16.91 -8.30
CA LEU A 117 -34.38 16.18 -7.76
C LEU A 117 -33.14 16.34 -8.65
N THR A 118 -32.57 17.55 -8.72
CA THR A 118 -31.40 17.82 -9.58
C THR A 118 -30.07 17.50 -8.91
N TRP A 119 -29.59 18.32 -7.97
CA TRP A 119 -28.27 18.14 -7.32
C TRP A 119 -28.29 17.15 -6.14
N PHE A 120 -29.46 16.70 -5.70
CA PHE A 120 -29.61 15.66 -4.66
C PHE A 120 -28.82 14.38 -4.98
N PHE A 121 -28.84 13.93 -6.23
CA PHE A 121 -28.12 12.72 -6.63
C PHE A 121 -26.60 12.85 -6.49
N ILE A 122 -26.05 14.06 -6.62
CA ILE A 122 -24.62 14.31 -6.41
C ILE A 122 -24.28 14.07 -4.94
N VAL A 123 -25.09 14.61 -4.03
CA VAL A 123 -24.91 14.41 -2.58
C VAL A 123 -25.09 12.94 -2.23
N ALA A 124 -26.11 12.27 -2.76
CA ALA A 124 -26.32 10.84 -2.58
C ALA A 124 -25.10 10.00 -3.00
N ALA A 125 -24.57 10.22 -4.21
CA ALA A 125 -23.39 9.52 -4.68
C ALA A 125 -22.14 9.84 -3.84
N SER A 126 -21.99 11.08 -3.36
CA SER A 126 -20.90 11.47 -2.47
C SER A 126 -20.98 10.78 -1.09
N CYS A 127 -22.18 10.59 -0.55
CA CYS A 127 -22.38 9.83 0.68
C CYS A 127 -22.05 8.34 0.49
N ILE A 128 -22.40 7.76 -0.67
CA ILE A 128 -22.01 6.38 -1.01
C ILE A 128 -20.48 6.25 -1.10
N LEU A 129 -19.81 7.24 -1.72
CA LEU A 129 -18.35 7.30 -1.78
C LEU A 129 -17.74 7.35 -0.37
N ALA A 130 -18.23 8.25 0.49
CA ALA A 130 -17.75 8.35 1.87
C ALA A 130 -18.00 7.05 2.66
N PHE A 131 -19.20 6.47 2.54
CA PHE A 131 -19.57 5.20 3.18
C PHE A 131 -18.63 4.05 2.78
N SER A 132 -18.20 4.00 1.52
CA SER A 132 -17.29 2.97 1.01
C SER A 132 -15.94 2.92 1.74
N LEU A 133 -15.47 4.07 2.25
CA LEU A 133 -14.21 4.20 2.98
C LEU A 133 -14.39 4.19 4.50
N THR A 134 -15.47 4.76 5.04
CA THR A 134 -15.63 4.90 6.50
C THR A 134 -16.34 3.73 7.16
N SER A 135 -17.33 3.14 6.49
CA SER A 135 -18.30 2.23 7.10
C SER A 135 -18.19 0.83 6.53
N LEU A 136 -18.01 0.70 5.21
CA LEU A 136 -17.89 -0.59 4.54
C LEU A 136 -16.73 -1.49 5.05
N PRO A 137 -15.51 -0.98 5.34
CA PRO A 137 -14.42 -1.82 5.85
C PRO A 137 -14.74 -2.50 7.18
N LEU A 138 -15.65 -1.89 7.96
CA LEU A 138 -16.10 -2.42 9.25
C LEU A 138 -17.14 -3.51 9.05
N LEU A 139 -17.99 -3.41 8.03
CA LEU A 139 -19.05 -4.38 7.73
C LEU A 139 -18.55 -5.66 7.06
N VAL A 140 -17.45 -5.56 6.32
CA VAL A 140 -16.89 -6.68 5.56
C VAL A 140 -15.96 -7.52 6.44
N HIS A 141 -16.14 -8.85 6.43
CA HIS A 141 -15.29 -9.77 7.20
C HIS A 141 -14.15 -10.39 6.39
N LYS A 142 -14.40 -10.78 5.13
CA LYS A 142 -13.43 -11.43 4.23
C LYS A 142 -12.95 -10.47 3.15
N LYS A 143 -11.67 -10.51 2.79
CA LYS A 143 -11.07 -9.69 1.72
C LYS A 143 -11.39 -8.19 1.84
N LYS A 144 -11.30 -7.65 3.07
CA LYS A 144 -11.68 -6.28 3.41
C LYS A 144 -11.08 -5.25 2.46
N GLY A 145 -9.76 -5.32 2.23
CA GLY A 145 -9.06 -4.39 1.33
C GLY A 145 -9.60 -4.41 -0.10
N LEU A 146 -9.80 -5.60 -0.68
CA LEU A 146 -10.25 -5.71 -2.07
C LEU A 146 -11.70 -5.22 -2.25
N ILE A 147 -12.60 -5.57 -1.34
CA ILE A 147 -14.01 -5.14 -1.42
C ILE A 147 -14.14 -3.64 -1.20
N THR A 148 -13.40 -3.08 -0.24
CA THR A 148 -13.42 -1.64 0.04
C THR A 148 -12.84 -0.85 -1.11
N LEU A 149 -11.73 -1.30 -1.69
CA LEU A 149 -11.13 -0.71 -2.88
C LEU A 149 -12.08 -0.76 -4.08
N GLY A 150 -12.73 -1.91 -4.32
CA GLY A 150 -13.69 -2.08 -5.42
C GLY A 150 -14.94 -1.21 -5.23
N ALA A 151 -15.47 -1.12 -4.02
CA ALA A 151 -16.59 -0.24 -3.70
C ALA A 151 -16.22 1.24 -3.82
N PHE A 152 -15.02 1.63 -3.40
CA PHE A 152 -14.49 2.98 -3.57
C PHE A 152 -14.38 3.34 -5.06
N PHE A 153 -13.80 2.46 -5.88
CA PHE A 153 -13.72 2.65 -7.33
C PHE A 153 -15.11 2.81 -7.97
N LEU A 154 -16.06 1.94 -7.62
CA LEU A 154 -17.41 1.96 -8.18
C LEU A 154 -18.18 3.22 -7.75
N SER A 155 -18.13 3.57 -6.47
CA SER A 155 -18.82 4.75 -5.94
C SER A 155 -18.22 6.06 -6.44
N LEU A 156 -16.90 6.12 -6.66
CA LEU A 156 -16.25 7.29 -7.27
C LEU A 156 -16.69 7.47 -8.72
N ASN A 157 -16.75 6.39 -9.50
CA ASN A 157 -17.27 6.44 -10.87
C ASN A 157 -18.76 6.79 -10.91
N LEU A 158 -19.56 6.28 -9.98
CA LEU A 158 -20.96 6.66 -9.84
C LEU A 158 -21.10 8.16 -9.58
N LEU A 159 -20.30 8.72 -8.67
CA LEU A 159 -20.29 10.16 -8.39
C LEU A 159 -19.95 10.96 -9.65
N LEU A 160 -18.90 10.57 -10.38
CA LEU A 160 -18.51 11.25 -11.61
C LEU A 160 -19.56 11.12 -12.71
N LEU A 161 -20.25 9.98 -12.82
CA LEU A 161 -21.36 9.78 -13.74
C LEU A 161 -22.49 10.76 -13.43
N VAL A 162 -22.89 10.84 -12.15
CA VAL A 162 -23.96 11.75 -11.72
C VAL A 162 -23.57 13.21 -11.97
N CYS A 163 -22.33 13.61 -11.66
CA CYS A 163 -21.83 14.95 -11.98
C CYS A 163 -21.84 15.23 -13.49
N CYS A 164 -21.46 14.24 -14.31
CA CYS A 164 -21.47 14.36 -15.76
C CYS A 164 -22.88 14.54 -16.32
N LEU A 165 -23.85 13.77 -15.83
CA LEU A 165 -25.26 13.90 -16.21
C LEU A 165 -25.84 15.25 -15.76
N TYR A 166 -25.54 15.69 -14.54
CA TYR A 166 -25.97 16.98 -14.02
C TYR A 166 -25.43 18.15 -14.86
N ALA A 167 -24.15 18.09 -15.24
CA ALA A 167 -23.51 19.10 -16.08
C ALA A 167 -23.85 18.96 -17.58
N SER A 168 -24.71 18.01 -17.97
CA SER A 168 -25.00 17.66 -19.38
C SER A 168 -23.72 17.41 -20.22
N GLY A 169 -22.68 16.86 -19.58
CA GLY A 169 -21.38 16.61 -20.18
C GLY A 169 -21.28 15.25 -20.87
N ARG A 170 -20.27 15.09 -21.72
CA ARG A 170 -19.92 13.82 -22.40
C ARG A 170 -18.57 13.25 -21.96
N TRP A 171 -17.99 13.81 -20.90
CA TRP A 171 -16.62 13.53 -20.45
C TRP A 171 -16.50 12.30 -19.53
N PHE A 172 -17.61 11.65 -19.18
CA PHE A 172 -17.64 10.51 -18.26
C PHE A 172 -16.67 9.39 -18.66
N PHE A 173 -16.68 8.97 -19.92
CA PHE A 173 -15.83 7.85 -20.37
C PHE A 173 -14.33 8.16 -20.30
N VAL A 174 -13.94 9.42 -20.53
CA VAL A 174 -12.56 9.88 -20.33
C VAL A 174 -12.17 9.77 -18.86
N SER A 175 -13.06 10.21 -17.96
CA SER A 175 -12.82 10.13 -16.51
C SER A 175 -12.78 8.69 -15.99
N LEU A 176 -13.68 7.83 -16.49
CA LEU A 176 -13.70 6.40 -16.18
C LEU A 176 -12.38 5.72 -16.59
N ALA A 177 -11.92 5.95 -17.82
CA ALA A 177 -10.65 5.40 -18.29
C ALA A 177 -9.45 5.96 -17.52
N SER A 178 -9.47 7.26 -17.19
CA SER A 178 -8.42 7.91 -16.39
C SER A 178 -8.33 7.31 -14.99
N LEU A 179 -9.48 7.12 -14.32
CA LEU A 179 -9.53 6.48 -13.02
C LEU A 179 -9.13 5.01 -13.09
N ALA A 180 -9.57 4.27 -14.11
CA ALA A 180 -9.19 2.87 -14.27
C ALA A 180 -7.66 2.73 -14.42
N PHE A 181 -7.04 3.58 -15.24
CA PHE A 181 -5.58 3.63 -15.38
C PHE A 181 -4.90 3.98 -14.05
N ALA A 182 -5.31 5.05 -13.38
CA ALA A 182 -4.73 5.46 -12.09
C ALA A 182 -4.87 4.38 -11.01
N PHE A 183 -6.04 3.73 -10.93
CA PHE A 183 -6.26 2.63 -9.99
C PHE A 183 -5.40 1.41 -10.30
N SER A 184 -5.19 1.09 -11.58
CA SER A 184 -4.30 0.00 -11.97
C SER A 184 -2.87 0.29 -11.55
N VAL A 185 -2.33 1.47 -11.90
CA VAL A 185 -0.95 1.87 -11.55
C VAL A 185 -0.72 1.82 -10.04
N VAL A 186 -1.68 2.32 -9.24
CA VAL A 186 -1.52 2.38 -7.78
C VAL A 186 -1.81 1.04 -7.10
N PHE A 187 -2.86 0.33 -7.50
CA PHE A 187 -3.38 -0.80 -6.73
C PHE A 187 -3.18 -2.17 -7.36
N ALA A 188 -2.97 -2.28 -8.68
CA ALA A 188 -2.78 -3.57 -9.33
C ALA A 188 -1.61 -4.39 -8.75
N PRO A 189 -0.44 -3.80 -8.40
CA PRO A 189 0.65 -4.56 -7.76
C PRO A 189 0.24 -5.20 -6.43
N PHE A 190 -0.56 -4.50 -5.63
CA PHE A 190 -1.06 -4.99 -4.34
C PHE A 190 -2.14 -6.05 -4.52
N VAL A 191 -3.09 -5.81 -5.43
CA VAL A 191 -4.16 -6.77 -5.75
C VAL A 191 -3.60 -8.07 -6.32
N LEU A 192 -2.62 -7.99 -7.24
CA LEU A 192 -1.98 -9.17 -7.82
C LEU A 192 -1.14 -9.96 -6.80
N ARG A 193 -0.66 -9.32 -5.71
CA ARG A 193 0.01 -10.03 -4.62
C ARG A 193 -0.94 -10.96 -3.89
N ASP A 194 -2.15 -10.51 -3.62
CA ASP A 194 -3.15 -11.22 -2.81
C ASP A 194 -3.96 -12.27 -3.60
N ILE A 195 -3.97 -12.18 -4.93
CA ILE A 195 -4.66 -13.15 -5.80
C ILE A 195 -3.75 -14.36 -6.09
N VAL A 196 -4.34 -15.55 -5.97
CA VAL A 196 -3.73 -16.82 -6.39
C VAL A 196 -3.93 -16.97 -7.90
N LEU A 197 -2.86 -16.76 -8.67
CA LEU A 197 -2.84 -16.91 -10.13
C LEU A 197 -2.47 -18.34 -10.54
N PRO A 198 -2.84 -18.78 -11.76
CA PRO A 198 -2.37 -20.04 -12.34
C PRO A 198 -0.85 -20.15 -12.33
N LYS A 199 -0.30 -21.37 -12.21
CA LYS A 199 1.16 -21.62 -12.05
C LYS A 199 2.02 -20.92 -13.11
N ALA A 200 1.56 -20.86 -14.36
CA ALA A 200 2.27 -20.20 -15.46
C ALA A 200 2.43 -18.67 -15.27
N LEU A 201 1.44 -18.02 -14.66
CA LEU A 201 1.37 -16.56 -14.50
C LEU A 201 1.91 -16.08 -13.15
N CYS A 202 2.09 -16.97 -12.18
CA CYS A 202 2.54 -16.61 -10.84
C CYS A 202 3.92 -15.93 -10.82
N GLY A 203 4.82 -16.31 -11.75
CA GLY A 203 6.13 -15.69 -11.91
C GLY A 203 6.14 -14.32 -12.61
N HIS A 204 5.03 -13.97 -13.28
CA HIS A 204 4.92 -12.86 -14.24
C HIS A 204 4.03 -11.71 -13.73
N LYS A 205 3.79 -11.60 -12.42
CA LYS A 205 2.90 -10.57 -11.83
C LYS A 205 3.27 -9.13 -12.21
N ALA A 206 4.56 -8.80 -12.21
CA ALA A 206 5.03 -7.47 -12.60
C ALA A 206 4.77 -7.16 -14.09
N LEU A 207 4.95 -8.16 -14.96
CA LEU A 207 4.61 -8.07 -16.38
C LEU A 207 3.11 -7.85 -16.57
N LEU A 208 2.27 -8.60 -15.85
CA LEU A 208 0.81 -8.46 -15.91
C LEU A 208 0.35 -7.07 -15.46
N SER A 209 0.94 -6.53 -14.40
CA SER A 209 0.64 -5.18 -13.92
C SER A 209 0.98 -4.14 -14.99
N LEU A 210 2.22 -4.15 -15.50
CA LEU A 210 2.65 -3.15 -16.48
C LEU A 210 1.91 -3.29 -17.82
N ALA A 211 1.56 -4.51 -18.22
CA ALA A 211 0.73 -4.76 -19.40
C ALA A 211 -0.69 -4.20 -19.22
N ALA A 212 -1.31 -4.40 -18.05
CA ALA A 212 -2.62 -3.83 -17.74
C ALA A 212 -2.57 -2.29 -17.75
N ASP A 213 -1.54 -1.70 -17.13
CA ASP A 213 -1.33 -0.24 -17.13
C ASP A 213 -1.15 0.30 -18.56
N THR A 214 -0.38 -0.40 -19.40
CA THR A 214 -0.17 -0.05 -20.80
C THR A 214 -1.48 -0.08 -21.59
N LEU A 215 -2.29 -1.14 -21.44
CA LEU A 215 -3.58 -1.26 -22.11
C LEU A 215 -4.57 -0.18 -21.65
N LEU A 216 -4.60 0.13 -20.36
CA LEU A 216 -5.46 1.16 -19.79
C LEU A 216 -5.03 2.57 -20.20
N LEU A 217 -3.72 2.80 -20.39
CA LEU A 217 -3.21 4.06 -20.93
C LEU A 217 -3.67 4.28 -22.38
N PHE A 218 -3.57 3.26 -23.23
CA PHE A 218 -4.11 3.34 -24.61
C PHE A 218 -5.63 3.47 -24.64
N LEU A 219 -6.34 2.80 -23.74
CA LEU A 219 -7.79 2.97 -23.61
C LEU A 219 -8.15 4.42 -23.21
N LEU A 220 -7.40 5.01 -22.27
CA LEU A 220 -7.55 6.41 -21.90
C LEU A 220 -7.32 7.32 -23.11
N GLU A 221 -6.22 7.12 -23.83
CA GLU A 221 -5.90 7.90 -25.02
C GLU A 221 -7.01 7.80 -26.08
N LEU A 222 -7.48 6.59 -26.36
CA LEU A 222 -8.60 6.35 -27.27
C LEU A 222 -9.86 7.10 -26.84
N MET A 223 -10.19 7.11 -25.55
CA MET A 223 -11.35 7.84 -25.01
C MET A 223 -11.17 9.35 -25.12
N VAL A 224 -9.95 9.87 -24.93
CA VAL A 224 -9.64 11.29 -25.12
C VAL A 224 -9.78 11.69 -26.58
N CYS A 225 -9.23 10.91 -27.51
CA CYS A 225 -9.38 11.14 -28.95
C CYS A 225 -10.85 11.08 -29.39
N ALA A 226 -11.61 10.10 -28.88
CA ALA A 226 -13.05 10.00 -29.14
C ALA A 226 -13.82 11.22 -28.60
N TYR A 227 -13.47 11.72 -27.41
CA TYR A 227 -14.08 12.90 -26.82
C TYR A 227 -13.78 14.18 -27.62
N ARG A 228 -12.59 14.29 -28.21
CA ARG A 228 -12.20 15.42 -29.08
C ARG A 228 -12.65 15.26 -30.54
N ASN A 229 -13.19 14.10 -30.92
CA ASN A 229 -13.45 13.70 -32.32
C ASN A 229 -12.19 13.72 -33.21
N GLU A 230 -11.03 13.41 -32.65
CA GLU A 230 -9.73 13.43 -33.33
C GLU A 230 -9.07 12.05 -33.32
N PHE A 231 -9.73 11.03 -33.90
CA PHE A 231 -9.23 9.64 -33.91
C PHE A 231 -7.89 9.45 -34.63
N SER A 232 -7.53 10.32 -35.56
CA SER A 232 -6.23 10.26 -36.24
C SER A 232 -5.06 10.46 -35.29
N ARG A 233 -5.23 11.27 -34.23
CA ARG A 233 -4.19 11.54 -33.24
C ARG A 233 -3.78 10.31 -32.44
N PHE A 234 -4.71 9.40 -32.18
CA PHE A 234 -4.42 8.11 -31.53
C PHE A 234 -3.38 7.30 -32.30
N PHE A 235 -3.41 7.34 -33.64
CA PHE A 235 -2.39 6.67 -34.44
C PHE A 235 -1.12 7.51 -34.57
N CYS A 236 -1.25 8.84 -34.75
CA CYS A 236 -0.13 9.78 -34.78
C CYS A 236 -0.65 11.21 -34.60
N PRO A 237 -0.10 12.01 -33.66
CA PRO A 237 1.17 11.78 -32.95
C PRO A 237 1.05 11.07 -31.58
N ASP A 238 -0.11 11.11 -30.94
CA ASP A 238 -0.26 10.80 -29.51
C ASP A 238 0.12 9.33 -29.21
N GLY A 239 -0.36 8.37 -29.99
CA GLY A 239 -0.08 6.95 -29.69
C GLY A 239 1.36 6.55 -29.96
N VAL A 240 2.01 7.17 -30.96
CA VAL A 240 3.45 6.98 -31.21
C VAL A 240 4.26 7.58 -30.06
N LEU A 241 3.86 8.75 -29.56
CA LEU A 241 4.49 9.35 -28.40
C LEU A 241 4.31 8.48 -27.16
N THR A 242 3.10 7.96 -26.90
CA THR A 242 2.81 7.03 -25.80
C THR A 242 3.68 5.77 -25.89
N LEU A 243 3.80 5.16 -27.08
CA LEU A 243 4.69 4.01 -27.31
C LEU A 243 6.15 4.35 -27.00
N TYR A 244 6.64 5.50 -27.46
CA TYR A 244 7.98 5.97 -27.13
C TYR A 244 8.16 6.15 -25.62
N LEU A 245 7.20 6.77 -24.94
CA LEU A 245 7.30 7.01 -23.50
C LEU A 245 7.28 5.70 -22.68
N LEU A 246 6.55 4.69 -23.16
CA LEU A 246 6.50 3.37 -22.56
C LEU A 246 7.81 2.58 -22.70
N THR A 247 8.71 2.95 -23.62
CA THR A 247 9.99 2.24 -23.78
C THR A 247 10.81 2.21 -22.49
N LEU A 248 10.80 3.29 -21.69
CA LEU A 248 11.56 3.38 -20.44
C LEU A 248 11.03 2.44 -19.34
N PRO A 249 9.75 2.49 -18.92
CA PRO A 249 9.23 1.58 -17.89
C PRO A 249 9.30 0.10 -18.32
N TRP A 250 9.11 -0.19 -19.62
CA TRP A 250 9.30 -1.55 -20.14
C TRP A 250 10.76 -1.99 -20.11
N THR A 251 11.71 -1.10 -20.42
CA THR A 251 13.15 -1.37 -20.26
C THR A 251 13.48 -1.70 -18.80
N PHE A 252 12.93 -0.95 -17.84
CA PHE A 252 13.13 -1.24 -16.42
C PHE A 252 12.58 -2.61 -16.02
N LEU A 253 11.38 -2.97 -16.46
CA LEU A 253 10.81 -4.29 -16.18
C LEU A 253 11.73 -5.40 -16.71
N LEU A 254 12.15 -5.29 -17.97
CA LEU A 254 12.99 -6.30 -18.63
C LEU A 254 14.35 -6.43 -17.93
N VAL A 255 15.01 -5.30 -17.64
CA VAL A 255 16.33 -5.29 -17.00
C VAL A 255 16.27 -5.77 -15.55
N ILE A 256 15.32 -5.28 -14.75
CA ILE A 256 15.26 -5.61 -13.32
C ILE A 256 14.80 -7.06 -13.11
N ARG A 257 13.81 -7.52 -13.88
CA ARG A 257 13.14 -8.81 -13.63
C ARG A 257 13.66 -9.96 -14.49
N TYR A 258 14.01 -9.72 -15.75
CA TYR A 258 14.30 -10.79 -16.72
C TYR A 258 15.79 -10.91 -17.08
N LEU A 259 16.58 -9.85 -16.90
CA LEU A 259 18.01 -9.91 -17.15
C LEU A 259 18.74 -10.68 -16.04
N LYS A 260 19.40 -11.78 -16.42
CA LYS A 260 20.16 -12.66 -15.51
C LYS A 260 21.58 -12.12 -15.27
N THR A 261 21.70 -10.93 -14.69
CA THR A 261 22.99 -10.30 -14.33
C THR A 261 23.01 -9.87 -12.86
N SER A 262 24.16 -9.42 -12.34
CA SER A 262 24.23 -8.90 -10.97
C SER A 262 23.39 -7.63 -10.81
N ALA A 263 22.97 -7.33 -9.58
CA ALA A 263 22.15 -6.15 -9.29
C ALA A 263 22.82 -4.84 -9.72
N GLN A 264 24.16 -4.77 -9.63
CA GLN A 264 24.96 -3.61 -10.04
C GLN A 264 24.93 -3.41 -11.56
N PHE A 265 25.03 -4.48 -12.36
CA PHE A 265 24.86 -4.38 -13.82
C PHE A 265 23.44 -3.95 -14.21
N ARG A 266 22.41 -4.46 -13.53
CA ARG A 266 21.02 -4.03 -13.78
C ARG A 266 20.85 -2.54 -13.48
N ALA A 267 21.38 -2.07 -12.35
CA ALA A 267 21.34 -0.65 -11.99
C ALA A 267 22.08 0.23 -13.01
N SER A 268 23.26 -0.20 -13.48
CA SER A 268 24.01 0.50 -14.52
C SER A 268 23.20 0.66 -15.81
N ILE A 269 22.59 -0.42 -16.31
CA ILE A 269 21.79 -0.37 -17.53
C ILE A 269 20.57 0.55 -17.37
N CYS A 270 19.85 0.46 -16.24
CA CYS A 270 18.72 1.36 -15.98
C CYS A 270 19.14 2.83 -15.93
N LEU A 271 20.27 3.16 -15.29
CA LEU A 271 20.78 4.52 -15.21
C LEU A 271 21.23 5.05 -16.58
N ALA A 272 21.92 4.23 -17.37
CA ALA A 272 22.31 4.59 -18.73
C ALA A 272 21.07 4.83 -19.62
N ALA A 273 20.05 3.98 -19.50
CA ALA A 273 18.78 4.14 -20.22
C ALA A 273 18.08 5.46 -19.83
N VAL A 274 18.04 5.81 -18.54
CA VAL A 274 17.49 7.10 -18.07
C VAL A 274 18.26 8.28 -18.63
N GLY A 275 19.59 8.25 -18.57
CA GLY A 275 20.43 9.34 -19.08
C GLY A 275 20.20 9.61 -20.57
N LEU A 276 20.18 8.54 -21.38
CA LEU A 276 19.88 8.64 -22.80
C LEU A 276 18.44 9.15 -23.05
N TYR A 277 17.48 8.61 -22.30
CA TYR A 277 16.07 8.96 -22.45
C TYR A 277 15.81 10.43 -22.13
N ILE A 278 16.37 10.97 -21.05
CA ILE A 278 16.22 12.39 -20.65
C ILE A 278 16.83 13.35 -21.70
N LEU A 279 17.92 12.96 -22.37
CA LEU A 279 18.49 13.74 -23.48
C LEU A 279 17.59 13.73 -24.72
N ALA A 280 17.04 12.55 -25.05
CA ALA A 280 16.31 12.35 -26.30
C ALA A 280 14.83 12.77 -26.22
N VAL A 281 14.21 12.75 -25.03
CA VAL A 281 12.74 12.87 -24.86
C VAL A 281 12.16 14.12 -25.52
N ASN A 282 12.79 15.29 -25.35
CA ASN A 282 12.27 16.55 -25.91
C ASN A 282 12.43 16.61 -27.44
N GLY A 283 13.57 16.14 -27.95
CA GLY A 283 13.81 16.08 -29.40
C GLY A 283 12.88 15.09 -30.09
N MET A 284 12.64 13.94 -29.43
CA MET A 284 11.74 12.91 -29.93
C MET A 284 10.27 13.36 -29.84
N SER A 285 9.86 14.02 -28.75
CA SER A 285 8.50 14.54 -28.64
C SER A 285 8.22 15.60 -29.70
N ALA A 286 9.15 16.53 -29.95
CA ALA A 286 9.02 17.51 -31.03
C ALA A 286 8.97 16.83 -32.41
N ALA A 287 9.80 15.83 -32.65
CA ALA A 287 9.79 15.11 -33.92
C ALA A 287 8.48 14.36 -34.18
N ILE A 288 7.86 13.81 -33.15
CA ILE A 288 6.59 13.08 -33.25
C ILE A 288 5.41 14.07 -33.37
N THR A 289 5.32 15.04 -32.47
CA THR A 289 4.17 15.97 -32.37
C THR A 289 4.19 17.04 -33.45
N ASP A 290 5.34 17.68 -33.68
CA ASP A 290 5.48 18.83 -34.60
C ASP A 290 6.01 18.42 -35.99
N ARG A 291 6.34 17.13 -36.18
CA ARG A 291 6.89 16.57 -37.44
C ARG A 291 8.18 17.24 -37.92
N VAL A 292 8.97 17.77 -36.98
CA VAL A 292 10.29 18.34 -37.26
C VAL A 292 11.38 17.25 -37.20
N PRO A 293 12.52 17.41 -37.89
CA PRO A 293 13.63 16.48 -37.73
C PRO A 293 14.09 16.41 -36.27
N PHE A 294 14.43 15.21 -35.80
CA PHE A 294 15.01 15.02 -34.48
C PHE A 294 16.28 15.86 -34.32
N ALA A 295 16.36 16.60 -33.22
CA ALA A 295 17.53 17.37 -32.85
C ALA A 295 17.88 17.10 -31.38
N TRP A 296 19.18 16.96 -31.12
CA TRP A 296 19.70 16.94 -29.75
C TRP A 296 19.50 18.31 -29.08
N PRO A 297 19.33 18.35 -27.74
CA PRO A 297 19.20 19.61 -27.04
C PRO A 297 20.44 20.49 -27.27
N ALA A 298 20.23 21.79 -27.45
CA ALA A 298 21.33 22.74 -27.52
C ALA A 298 21.98 22.85 -26.14
N VAL A 299 23.27 22.53 -26.03
CA VAL A 299 24.02 22.53 -24.77
C VAL A 299 25.14 23.57 -24.82
N ASN A 300 25.17 24.46 -23.82
CA ASN A 300 26.28 25.35 -23.54
C ASN A 300 26.39 25.55 -22.03
N LEU A 301 27.18 24.69 -21.37
CA LEU A 301 27.37 24.71 -19.91
C LEU A 301 28.05 25.97 -19.37
N GLY A 302 28.59 26.83 -20.25
CA GLY A 302 29.13 28.14 -19.88
C GLY A 302 28.06 29.25 -19.82
N ASN A 303 26.88 29.03 -20.39
CA ASN A 303 25.81 30.03 -20.44
C ASN A 303 24.49 29.47 -19.89
N TRP A 304 24.16 29.84 -18.65
CA TRP A 304 22.94 29.42 -17.94
C TRP A 304 21.80 30.46 -17.98
N ASN A 305 22.09 31.67 -18.44
CA ASN A 305 21.12 32.77 -18.43
C ASN A 305 20.28 32.82 -19.71
N ASP A 306 20.73 32.18 -20.79
CA ASP A 306 19.98 32.09 -22.03
C ASP A 306 19.01 30.89 -21.99
N PHE A 307 17.72 31.20 -22.13
CA PHE A 307 16.62 30.23 -22.14
C PHE A 307 16.79 29.14 -23.20
N ARG A 308 17.48 29.43 -24.32
CA ARG A 308 17.74 28.45 -25.39
C ARG A 308 18.58 27.28 -24.92
N TYR A 309 19.53 27.51 -24.01
CA TYR A 309 20.44 26.49 -23.50
C TYR A 309 20.02 25.94 -22.13
N LEU A 310 19.13 26.62 -21.40
CA LEU A 310 18.78 26.25 -20.03
C LEU A 310 18.27 24.80 -19.93
N ASN A 311 17.25 24.43 -20.71
CA ASN A 311 16.69 23.08 -20.68
C ASN A 311 17.72 22.03 -21.14
N GLY A 312 18.49 22.33 -22.18
CA GLY A 312 19.53 21.43 -22.69
C GLY A 312 20.68 21.23 -21.71
N ASN A 313 21.09 22.28 -21.00
CA ASN A 313 22.10 22.20 -19.94
C ASN A 313 21.61 21.33 -18.78
N VAL A 314 20.36 21.51 -18.34
CA VAL A 314 19.77 20.71 -17.25
C VAL A 314 19.71 19.23 -17.63
N THR A 315 19.16 18.90 -18.81
CA THR A 315 19.08 17.50 -19.26
C THR A 315 20.45 16.88 -19.49
N ALA A 316 21.42 17.66 -19.99
CA ALA A 316 22.81 17.22 -20.16
C ALA A 316 23.48 16.92 -18.82
N VAL A 317 23.36 17.78 -17.82
CA VAL A 317 23.92 17.54 -16.48
C VAL A 317 23.31 16.28 -15.86
N ILE A 318 21.99 16.11 -15.92
CA ILE A 318 21.32 14.92 -15.40
C ILE A 318 21.85 13.67 -16.11
N ALA A 319 21.97 13.70 -17.44
CA ALA A 319 22.47 12.57 -18.21
C ALA A 319 23.93 12.25 -17.89
N ILE A 320 24.80 13.25 -17.74
CA ILE A 320 26.20 13.05 -17.33
C ILE A 320 26.26 12.37 -15.97
N VAL A 321 25.46 12.80 -15.00
CA VAL A 321 25.39 12.19 -13.67
C VAL A 321 24.89 10.74 -13.77
N CYS A 322 23.84 10.49 -14.55
CA CYS A 322 23.32 9.14 -14.79
C CYS A 322 24.35 8.22 -15.44
N PHE A 323 25.09 8.70 -16.45
CA PHE A 323 26.14 7.92 -17.12
C PHE A 323 27.35 7.67 -16.21
N ALA A 324 27.78 8.66 -15.44
CA ALA A 324 28.85 8.50 -14.45
C ALA A 324 28.46 7.46 -13.38
N ALA A 325 27.25 7.56 -12.83
CA ALA A 325 26.72 6.57 -11.90
C ALA A 325 26.61 5.19 -12.54
N ALA A 326 26.16 5.10 -13.80
CA ALA A 326 26.09 3.84 -14.54
C ALA A 326 27.46 3.19 -14.71
N LEU A 327 28.52 3.97 -14.98
CA LEU A 327 29.89 3.48 -15.06
C LEU A 327 30.39 2.98 -13.70
N LEU A 328 30.13 3.71 -12.61
CA LEU A 328 30.50 3.29 -11.26
C LEU A 328 29.86 1.95 -10.88
N PHE A 329 28.57 1.77 -11.16
CA PHE A 329 27.89 0.49 -10.92
C PHE A 329 28.42 -0.62 -11.82
N ALA A 330 28.75 -0.34 -13.08
CA ALA A 330 29.37 -1.33 -13.96
C ALA A 330 30.76 -1.77 -13.45
N CYS A 331 31.62 -0.82 -13.08
CA CYS A 331 32.94 -1.10 -12.50
C CYS A 331 32.82 -1.87 -11.18
N GLY A 332 31.90 -1.48 -10.30
CA GLY A 332 31.61 -2.22 -9.06
C GLY A 332 31.16 -3.66 -9.33
N GLY A 333 30.32 -3.86 -10.37
CA GLY A 333 29.88 -5.16 -10.84
C GLY A 333 31.01 -6.07 -11.32
N ILE A 334 31.94 -5.50 -12.08
CA ILE A 334 33.13 -6.21 -12.56
C ILE A 334 34.02 -6.60 -11.37
N TRP A 335 34.26 -5.67 -10.45
CA TRP A 335 35.10 -5.89 -9.28
C TRP A 335 34.54 -6.96 -8.34
N ALA A 336 33.24 -6.90 -8.03
CA ALA A 336 32.57 -7.91 -7.21
C ALA A 336 32.66 -9.31 -7.85
N SER A 337 32.40 -9.40 -9.16
CA SER A 337 32.52 -10.67 -9.90
C SER A 337 33.96 -11.20 -9.97
N ALA A 338 34.96 -10.31 -9.99
CA ALA A 338 36.37 -10.70 -9.93
C ALA A 338 36.75 -11.23 -8.54
N ARG A 339 36.24 -10.63 -7.47
CA ARG A 339 36.46 -11.06 -6.09
C ARG A 339 35.85 -12.44 -5.81
N ASP A 340 34.59 -12.65 -6.18
CA ASP A 340 33.91 -13.95 -5.96
C ASP A 340 34.66 -15.11 -6.66
N ARG A 341 35.21 -14.85 -7.86
CA ARG A 341 36.06 -15.81 -8.61
C ARG A 341 37.42 -16.09 -7.96
N SER A 342 37.94 -15.14 -7.20
CA SER A 342 39.20 -15.33 -6.47
C SER A 342 39.00 -16.14 -5.18
N GLU A 343 37.88 -15.93 -4.48
CA GLU A 343 37.52 -16.67 -3.27
C GLU A 343 37.18 -18.14 -3.60
N THR A 344 36.43 -18.40 -4.67
CA THR A 344 36.12 -19.79 -5.14
C THR A 344 37.31 -20.56 -5.72
N ARG A 345 38.45 -19.90 -6.00
CA ARG A 345 39.70 -20.58 -6.42
C ARG A 345 40.64 -20.87 -5.25
N ALA A 346 40.38 -20.28 -4.07
CA ALA A 346 41.19 -20.45 -2.87
C ALA A 346 40.66 -21.56 -1.95
N GLU A 347 39.42 -22.00 -2.14
CA GLU A 347 38.82 -23.25 -1.63
C GLU A 347 39.07 -24.41 -2.60
#